data_AF-A0A380P7Y5-F1
#
_entry.id   AF-A0A380P7Y5-F1
#
_cell.length_a   1.000
_cell.length_b   1.000
_cell.length_c   1.000
_cell.angle_alpha   90.00
_cell.angle_beta   90.00
_cell.angle_gamma   90.00
#
_symmetry.space_group_name_H-M   'P 1'
#
loop_
_entity.id
_entity.type
_entity.pdbx_description
1 polymer ?
#
loop_
_entity_poly.entity_id
_entity_poly.type
_entity_poly.pdbx_seq_one_letter_code
_entity_poly.pdbx_strand_id
1 'polypeptide(L)'
;MLMEAYDTEKGAGTMSPYTFLRANGPEPWHAAYVEPSRRPADGRYGDNPNRLYQHHQFQVVMKPSPDNIQELYLASLEALGINPLEHDIRFVEDNWENPSMGAAGIGWEIWLDGMEVTQFTYFQQVGGIPVDAVTSEITYGLERLASYIQDVPTVYDLEWGNGVLYGDIFKEPEFEHSTYSFDTSDSEMLCATLMITKLKLSAPWLITWFIQRMTIFEVITYV
;
A
#
# COMPACT_ATOMS: atom_id res chain seq x y z
N MET A 1 -10.09 12.23 -2.97
CA MET A 1 -10.76 11.38 -3.99
C MET A 1 -10.72 9.95 -3.51
N LEU A 2 -11.78 9.18 -3.74
CA LEU A 2 -11.73 7.73 -3.54
C LEU A 2 -11.29 7.09 -4.85
N MET A 3 -10.22 6.30 -4.80
CA MET A 3 -9.69 5.58 -5.96
C MET A 3 -9.96 4.08 -5.79
N GLU A 4 -9.97 3.37 -6.90
CA GLU A 4 -10.02 1.90 -6.91
C GLU A 4 -8.62 1.32 -6.71
N ALA A 5 -8.56 0.04 -6.38
CA ALA A 5 -7.31 -0.71 -6.38
C ALA A 5 -6.68 -0.71 -7.78
N TYR A 6 -5.35 -0.56 -7.83
CA TYR A 6 -4.67 -0.55 -9.12
C TYR A 6 -4.46 -1.99 -9.62
N ASP A 7 -4.61 -2.20 -10.93
CA ASP A 7 -4.83 -3.52 -11.55
C ASP A 7 -3.60 -4.45 -11.66
N THR A 8 -2.42 -4.00 -11.22
CA THR A 8 -1.17 -4.77 -11.21
C THR A 8 -0.74 -5.20 -9.80
N GLU A 9 -0.06 -6.34 -9.68
CA GLU A 9 0.49 -6.79 -8.42
C GLU A 9 1.51 -5.81 -7.84
N LYS A 10 1.39 -5.52 -6.55
CA LYS A 10 2.34 -4.69 -5.81
C LYS A 10 2.38 -5.05 -4.33
N GLY A 11 3.47 -4.68 -3.66
CA GLY A 11 3.71 -5.03 -2.25
C GLY A 11 3.22 -4.02 -1.22
N ALA A 12 2.80 -2.83 -1.68
CA ALA A 12 2.24 -1.75 -0.86
C ALA A 12 1.48 -0.73 -1.71
N GLY A 13 0.54 0.00 -1.09
CA GLY A 13 -0.16 1.16 -1.64
C GLY A 13 0.79 2.22 -2.19
N THR A 14 1.96 2.40 -1.58
CA THR A 14 3.02 3.31 -2.02
C THR A 14 3.45 3.08 -3.48
N MET A 15 3.44 1.83 -3.95
CA MET A 15 3.85 1.46 -5.32
C MET A 15 2.79 1.80 -6.38
N SER A 16 1.57 2.13 -5.96
CA SER A 16 0.52 2.55 -6.89
C SER A 16 0.89 3.87 -7.55
N PRO A 17 0.57 4.09 -8.84
CA PRO A 17 0.75 5.38 -9.50
C PRO A 17 0.03 6.54 -8.79
N TYR A 18 -1.03 6.23 -8.03
CA TYR A 18 -1.77 7.23 -7.24
C TYR A 18 -0.97 7.79 -6.07
N THR A 19 0.08 7.09 -5.62
CA THR A 19 1.03 7.57 -4.62
C THR A 19 2.36 7.92 -5.26
N PHE A 20 3.03 6.94 -5.87
CA PHE A 20 4.40 7.09 -6.32
C PHE A 20 4.60 8.25 -7.31
N LEU A 21 3.76 8.32 -8.35
CA LEU A 21 3.88 9.38 -9.36
C LEU A 21 3.33 10.72 -8.86
N ARG A 22 2.30 10.68 -8.00
CA ARG A 22 1.61 11.90 -7.51
C ARG A 22 2.31 12.57 -6.34
N ALA A 23 3.19 11.87 -5.63
CA ALA A 23 4.07 12.46 -4.63
C ALA A 23 5.01 13.51 -5.24
N ASN A 24 5.41 13.33 -6.50
CA ASN A 24 6.24 14.28 -7.25
C ASN A 24 5.40 15.38 -7.92
N GLY A 25 6.03 16.52 -8.23
CA GLY A 25 5.40 17.68 -8.88
C GLY A 25 4.79 18.68 -7.89
N PRO A 26 4.42 19.89 -8.34
CA PRO A 26 3.85 20.91 -7.47
C PRO A 26 2.35 20.74 -7.22
N GLU A 27 1.64 19.90 -7.97
CA GLU A 27 0.18 19.80 -7.90
C GLU A 27 -0.29 19.15 -6.59
N PRO A 28 -1.31 19.72 -5.92
CA PRO A 28 -1.90 19.11 -4.73
C PRO A 28 -2.63 17.82 -5.11
N TRP A 29 -2.58 16.84 -4.22
CA TRP A 29 -3.18 15.53 -4.43
C TRP A 29 -3.69 14.94 -3.12
N HIS A 30 -4.97 14.54 -3.13
CA HIS A 30 -5.60 13.92 -1.97
C HIS A 30 -6.40 12.71 -2.45
N ALA A 31 -5.93 11.52 -2.08
CA ALA A 31 -6.54 10.26 -2.49
C ALA A 31 -6.61 9.28 -1.32
N ALA A 32 -7.63 8.44 -1.33
CA ALA A 32 -7.74 7.28 -0.45
C ALA A 32 -8.25 6.08 -1.25
N TYR A 33 -7.72 4.89 -0.97
CA TYR A 33 -8.07 3.67 -1.70
C TYR A 33 -7.67 2.40 -0.95
N VAL A 34 -8.33 1.30 -1.30
CA VAL A 34 -7.90 -0.04 -0.86
C VAL A 34 -6.85 -0.57 -1.84
N GLU A 35 -5.75 -1.11 -1.32
CA GLU A 35 -4.71 -1.75 -2.11
C GLU A 35 -4.44 -3.18 -1.61
N PRO A 36 -4.91 -4.21 -2.36
CA PRO A 36 -4.50 -5.59 -2.14
C PRO A 36 -3.00 -5.73 -2.39
N SER A 37 -2.24 -5.94 -1.31
CA SER A 37 -0.79 -5.94 -1.31
C SER A 37 -0.25 -7.37 -1.19
N ARG A 38 0.56 -7.80 -2.15
CA ARG A 38 1.17 -9.13 -2.20
C ARG A 38 2.63 -9.08 -1.78
N ARG A 39 2.99 -9.85 -0.75
CA ARG A 39 4.35 -9.97 -0.21
C ARG A 39 4.76 -11.44 -0.19
N PRO A 40 5.41 -11.94 -1.25
CA PRO A 40 5.70 -13.37 -1.35
C PRO A 40 6.48 -13.97 -0.18
N ALA A 41 7.42 -13.23 0.39
CA ALA A 41 8.21 -13.66 1.55
C ALA A 41 7.37 -13.78 2.84
N ASP A 42 6.20 -13.16 2.88
CA ASP A 42 5.35 -13.13 4.07
C ASP A 42 4.39 -14.33 4.14
N GLY A 43 4.24 -15.12 3.07
CA GLY A 43 3.35 -16.28 3.04
C GLY A 43 3.63 -17.31 4.14
N ARG A 44 2.58 -17.87 4.74
CA ARG A 44 2.70 -18.85 5.84
C ARG A 44 1.76 -20.05 5.69
N TYR A 45 1.45 -20.45 4.46
CA TYR A 45 0.63 -21.63 4.13
C TYR A 45 -0.76 -21.65 4.80
N GLY A 46 -1.29 -20.50 5.24
CA GLY A 46 -2.56 -20.45 5.96
C GLY A 46 -2.50 -20.78 7.46
N ASP A 47 -1.30 -20.99 8.02
CA ASP A 47 -1.12 -21.44 9.40
C ASP A 47 -0.84 -20.31 10.40
N ASN A 48 -0.38 -19.15 9.92
CA ASN A 48 -0.08 -18.02 10.80
C ASN A 48 -1.32 -17.15 11.05
N PRO A 49 -1.61 -16.77 12.31
CA PRO A 49 -2.82 -16.03 12.65
C PRO A 49 -2.83 -14.56 12.19
N ASN A 50 -1.67 -13.96 11.87
CA ASN A 50 -1.54 -12.51 11.62
C ASN A 50 -0.71 -12.15 10.38
N ARG A 51 -0.03 -13.12 9.77
CA ARG A 51 0.91 -12.89 8.68
C ARG A 51 0.41 -13.59 7.42
N LEU A 52 0.26 -12.78 6.36
CA LEU A 52 -0.41 -13.15 5.12
C LEU A 52 0.48 -12.86 3.91
N TYR A 53 0.38 -13.71 2.89
CA TYR A 53 0.91 -13.49 1.56
C TYR A 53 0.27 -12.27 0.90
N GLN A 54 -1.07 -12.22 0.91
CA GLN A 54 -1.86 -11.10 0.41
C GLN A 54 -2.70 -10.53 1.56
N HIS A 55 -2.59 -9.22 1.78
CA HIS A 55 -3.36 -8.47 2.77
C HIS A 55 -3.87 -7.17 2.16
N HIS A 56 -4.84 -6.52 2.78
CA HIS A 56 -5.45 -5.31 2.28
C HIS A 56 -4.93 -4.10 3.06
N GLN A 57 -4.32 -3.18 2.33
CA GLN A 57 -3.97 -1.87 2.86
C GLN A 57 -5.09 -0.90 2.55
N PHE A 58 -5.44 -0.04 3.50
CA PHE A 58 -6.15 1.19 3.16
C PHE A 58 -5.11 2.30 3.11
N GLN A 59 -4.94 2.88 1.94
CA GLN A 59 -3.95 3.87 1.65
C GLN A 59 -4.61 5.25 1.65
N VAL A 60 -4.00 6.22 2.33
CA VAL A 60 -4.38 7.63 2.27
C VAL A 60 -3.15 8.44 1.92
N VAL A 61 -3.29 9.33 0.95
CA VAL A 61 -2.23 10.24 0.50
C VAL A 61 -2.76 11.66 0.54
N MET A 62 -2.02 12.56 1.20
CA MET A 62 -2.33 13.98 1.27
C MET A 62 -1.12 14.83 0.94
N LYS A 63 -1.26 15.65 -0.10
CA LYS A 63 -0.23 16.54 -0.61
C LYS A 63 -0.85 17.92 -0.88
N PRO A 64 -0.34 18.98 -0.24
CA PRO A 64 0.64 18.96 0.84
C PRO A 64 0.10 18.26 2.10
N SER A 65 1.00 17.80 2.96
CA SER A 65 0.68 17.32 4.31
C SER A 65 -0.11 18.39 5.08
N PRO A 66 -1.29 18.06 5.64
CA PRO A 66 -1.97 18.96 6.57
C PRO A 66 -1.28 18.98 7.93
N ASP A 67 -1.36 20.11 8.64
CA ASP A 67 -0.76 20.29 9.96
C ASP A 67 -1.42 19.41 11.03
N ASN A 68 -2.71 19.08 10.86
CA ASN A 68 -3.51 18.29 11.80
C ASN A 68 -3.70 16.83 11.38
N ILE A 69 -2.76 16.29 10.59
CA ILE A 69 -2.82 14.92 10.07
C ILE A 69 -3.00 13.84 11.15
N GLN A 70 -2.38 14.00 12.32
CA GLN A 70 -2.54 13.07 13.44
C GLN A 70 -3.95 13.11 14.02
N GLU A 71 -4.54 14.31 14.15
CA GLU A 71 -5.93 14.47 14.62
C GLU A 71 -6.92 13.82 13.64
N LEU A 72 -6.69 13.99 12.33
CA LEU A 72 -7.52 13.36 11.29
C LEU A 72 -7.44 11.82 11.35
N TYR A 73 -6.29 11.28 11.68
CA TYR A 73 -6.12 9.84 11.88
C TYR A 73 -6.83 9.34 13.15
N LEU A 74 -6.65 10.02 14.28
CA LEU A 74 -7.34 9.62 15.51
C LEU A 74 -8.87 9.70 15.33
N ALA A 75 -9.37 10.73 14.64
CA ALA A 75 -10.78 10.84 14.29
C ALA A 75 -11.25 9.72 13.35
N SER A 76 -10.38 9.18 12.48
CA SER A 76 -10.72 8.04 11.63
C SER A 76 -10.85 6.75 12.45
N LEU A 77 -10.01 6.55 13.46
CA LEU A 77 -10.14 5.44 14.41
C LEU A 77 -11.42 5.55 15.25
N GLU A 78 -11.74 6.75 15.74
CA GLU A 78 -13.00 7.00 16.47
C GLU A 78 -14.22 6.66 15.60
N ALA A 79 -14.19 7.02 14.32
CA ALA A 79 -15.25 6.69 13.37
C ALA A 79 -15.40 5.18 13.12
N LEU A 80 -14.34 4.40 13.33
CA LEU A 80 -14.35 2.94 13.28
C LEU A 80 -14.78 2.30 14.62
N GLY A 81 -15.04 3.10 15.65
CA GLY A 81 -15.44 2.63 16.97
C GLY A 81 -14.28 2.36 17.94
N ILE A 82 -13.05 2.73 17.57
CA ILE A 82 -11.87 2.62 18.43
C ILE A 82 -11.70 3.94 19.17
N ASN A 83 -11.98 3.97 20.49
CA ASN A 83 -11.84 5.19 21.30
C ASN A 83 -10.37 5.39 21.73
N PRO A 84 -9.65 6.42 21.26
CA PRO A 84 -8.25 6.66 21.60
C PRO A 84 -7.98 6.84 23.10
N LEU A 85 -9.00 7.17 23.90
CA LEU A 85 -8.87 7.33 25.35
C LEU A 85 -8.98 6.00 26.12
N GLU A 86 -9.51 4.95 25.48
CA GLU A 86 -9.68 3.62 26.07
C GLU A 86 -8.56 2.66 25.63
N HIS A 87 -7.78 3.04 24.62
CA HIS A 87 -6.72 2.22 24.01
C HIS A 87 -5.33 2.86 24.15
N ASP A 88 -4.30 2.04 24.28
CA ASP A 88 -2.91 2.48 24.29
C ASP A 88 -2.40 2.66 22.85
N ILE A 89 -2.63 3.86 22.31
CA ILE A 89 -2.14 4.26 20.98
C ILE A 89 -0.77 4.93 21.12
N ARG A 90 0.24 4.33 20.48
CA ARG A 90 1.62 4.83 20.50
C ARG A 90 2.12 5.14 19.10
N PHE A 91 2.69 6.33 18.94
CA PHE A 91 3.42 6.74 17.75
C PHE A 91 4.90 6.47 17.99
N VAL A 92 5.41 5.39 17.41
CA VAL A 92 6.81 4.99 17.52
C VAL A 92 7.56 5.50 16.30
N GLU A 93 8.60 6.31 16.49
CA GLU A 93 9.36 6.87 15.38
C GLU A 93 10.03 5.75 14.57
N ASP A 94 9.74 5.72 13.28
CA ASP A 94 10.35 4.80 12.33
C ASP A 94 10.58 5.49 10.99
N ASN A 95 11.83 5.48 10.54
CA ASN A 95 12.20 6.08 9.27
C ASN A 95 12.01 5.05 8.17
N TRP A 96 11.23 5.41 7.15
CA TRP A 96 10.92 4.51 6.06
C TRP A 96 11.83 4.77 4.86
N GLU A 97 12.48 3.71 4.38
CA GLU A 97 13.28 3.75 3.17
C GLU A 97 12.95 2.55 2.27
N ASN A 98 12.73 2.82 0.97
CA ASN A 98 12.62 1.79 -0.05
C ASN A 98 13.62 2.06 -1.19
N PRO A 99 14.78 1.39 -1.16
CA PRO A 99 15.83 1.58 -2.17
C PRO A 99 15.39 1.26 -3.60
N SER A 100 14.48 0.30 -3.77
CA SER A 100 14.01 -0.12 -5.11
C SER A 100 13.16 0.96 -5.79
N MET A 101 12.51 1.81 -5.00
CA MET A 101 11.73 2.95 -5.48
C MET A 101 12.49 4.28 -5.40
N GLY A 102 13.72 4.28 -4.84
CA GLY A 102 14.44 5.50 -4.52
C GLY A 102 13.65 6.43 -3.61
N ALA A 103 12.80 5.87 -2.75
CA ALA A 103 11.87 6.61 -1.92
C ALA A 103 12.31 6.56 -0.45
N ALA A 104 12.24 7.70 0.23
CA ALA A 104 12.62 7.84 1.62
C ALA A 104 11.71 8.87 2.32
N GLY A 105 11.39 8.59 3.58
CA GLY A 105 10.55 9.43 4.40
C GLY A 105 10.83 9.24 5.89
N ILE A 106 10.42 10.25 6.65
CA ILE A 106 10.38 10.16 8.11
C ILE A 106 8.95 9.80 8.51
N GLY A 107 8.76 9.09 9.61
CA GLY A 107 7.45 8.53 9.90
C GLY A 107 7.27 7.99 11.30
N TRP A 108 6.12 7.38 11.50
CA TRP A 108 5.78 6.67 12.72
C TRP A 108 5.13 5.35 12.38
N GLU A 109 5.50 4.30 13.10
CA GLU A 109 4.65 3.13 13.27
C GLU A 109 3.63 3.43 14.37
N ILE A 110 2.36 3.16 14.10
CA ILE A 110 1.30 3.29 15.09
C ILE A 110 0.95 1.92 15.65
N TRP A 111 1.16 1.81 16.95
CA TRP A 111 0.87 0.62 17.73
C TRP A 111 -0.41 0.87 18.53
N LEU A 112 -1.37 -0.03 18.39
CA LEU A 112 -2.63 -0.07 19.13
C LEU A 112 -2.59 -1.31 20.02
N ASP A 113 -2.57 -1.13 21.34
CA ASP A 113 -2.57 -2.21 22.35
C ASP A 113 -1.51 -3.30 22.11
N GLY A 114 -0.34 -2.90 21.61
CA GLY A 114 0.79 -3.79 21.36
C GLY A 114 0.78 -4.48 20.00
N MET A 115 -0.11 -4.09 19.07
CA MET A 115 -0.09 -4.48 17.67
C MET A 115 0.11 -3.27 16.76
N GLU A 116 1.05 -3.35 15.83
CA GLU A 116 1.24 -2.34 14.79
C GLU A 116 0.06 -2.38 13.80
N VAL A 117 -0.70 -1.29 13.69
CA VAL A 117 -1.93 -1.22 12.88
C VAL A 117 -1.85 -0.23 11.72
N THR A 118 -0.92 0.72 11.75
CA THR A 118 -0.81 1.77 10.72
C THR A 118 0.63 2.24 10.59
N GLN A 119 1.06 2.50 9.36
CA GLN A 119 2.30 3.23 9.07
C GLN A 119 1.97 4.67 8.67
N PHE A 120 2.69 5.62 9.24
CA PHE A 120 2.76 7.01 8.79
C PHE A 120 4.09 7.26 8.09
N THR A 121 4.07 7.96 6.97
CA THR A 121 5.29 8.36 6.27
C THR A 121 5.14 9.73 5.63
N TYR A 122 6.11 10.61 5.84
CA TYR A 122 6.23 11.89 5.18
C TYR A 122 7.35 11.80 4.16
N PHE A 123 6.98 11.71 2.88
CA PHE A 123 7.98 11.59 1.83
C PHE A 123 8.89 12.82 1.79
N GLN A 124 10.20 12.56 1.82
CA GLN A 124 11.25 13.54 1.57
C GLN A 124 11.79 13.39 0.14
N GLN A 125 11.79 12.16 -0.37
CA GLN A 125 12.28 11.82 -1.69
C GLN A 125 11.44 10.68 -2.28
N VAL A 126 11.14 10.74 -3.57
CA VAL A 126 10.47 9.66 -4.31
C VAL A 126 11.11 9.53 -5.69
N GLY A 127 11.51 8.31 -6.08
CA GLY A 127 12.18 8.07 -7.37
C GLY A 127 13.58 8.65 -7.45
N GLY A 128 14.27 8.87 -6.33
CA GLY A 128 15.57 9.56 -6.29
C GLY A 128 15.49 11.08 -6.43
N ILE A 129 14.27 11.65 -6.43
CA ILE A 129 14.03 13.07 -6.61
C ILE A 129 13.42 13.64 -5.32
N PRO A 130 13.95 14.74 -4.76
CA PRO A 130 13.31 15.44 -3.65
C PRO A 130 11.91 15.88 -4.01
N VAL A 131 10.94 15.69 -3.11
CA VAL A 131 9.55 16.11 -3.38
C VAL A 131 9.41 17.63 -3.30
N ASP A 132 8.59 18.21 -4.18
CA ASP A 132 8.32 19.65 -4.18
C ASP A 132 7.51 20.11 -2.95
N ALA A 133 6.61 19.24 -2.48
CA ALA A 133 5.81 19.42 -1.30
C ALA A 133 5.74 18.10 -0.52
N VAL A 134 5.91 18.18 0.81
CA VAL A 134 5.83 17.01 1.69
C VAL A 134 4.47 16.36 1.53
N THR A 135 4.49 15.07 1.19
CA THR A 135 3.29 14.25 1.03
C THR A 135 3.18 13.34 2.25
N SER A 136 2.04 13.37 2.94
CA SER A 136 1.71 12.41 4.00
C SER A 136 1.10 11.17 3.38
N GLU A 137 1.70 10.04 3.67
CA GLU A 137 1.16 8.71 3.46
C GLU A 137 0.71 8.14 4.80
N ILE A 138 -0.53 7.64 4.85
CA ILE A 138 -1.07 6.85 5.95
C ILE A 138 -1.51 5.51 5.38
N THR A 139 -0.96 4.43 5.90
CA THR A 139 -1.19 3.07 5.42
C THR A 139 -1.74 2.23 6.55
N TYR A 140 -3.03 1.93 6.51
CA TYR A 140 -3.72 1.13 7.51
C TYR A 140 -3.64 -0.36 7.14
N GLY A 141 -3.31 -1.23 8.09
CA GLY A 141 -3.45 -2.68 7.94
C GLY A 141 -4.87 -3.11 8.27
N LEU A 142 -5.70 -3.37 7.24
CA LEU A 142 -7.13 -3.59 7.44
C LEU A 142 -7.42 -4.86 8.25
N GLU A 143 -6.73 -5.97 7.99
CA GLU A 143 -6.95 -7.21 8.73
C GLU A 143 -6.60 -7.06 10.20
N ARG A 144 -5.51 -6.35 10.53
CA ARG A 144 -5.13 -6.12 11.93
C ARG A 144 -6.14 -5.25 12.66
N LEU A 145 -6.59 -4.16 12.03
CA LEU A 145 -7.63 -3.29 12.59
C LEU A 145 -8.96 -4.03 12.74
N ALA A 146 -9.37 -4.81 11.74
CA ALA A 146 -10.60 -5.60 11.80
C ALA A 146 -10.52 -6.68 12.89
N SER A 147 -9.38 -7.36 13.05
CA SER A 147 -9.21 -8.40 14.07
C SER A 147 -9.32 -7.82 15.46
N TYR A 148 -8.83 -6.59 15.63
CA TYR A 148 -8.97 -5.85 16.86
C TYR A 148 -10.45 -5.48 17.14
N ILE A 149 -11.14 -4.90 16.16
CA ILE A 149 -12.54 -4.45 16.30
C ILE A 149 -13.49 -5.64 16.55
N GLN A 150 -13.26 -6.77 15.89
CA GLN A 150 -14.09 -7.97 16.02
C GLN A 150 -13.64 -8.89 17.16
N ASP A 151 -12.54 -8.59 17.85
CA ASP A 151 -11.95 -9.37 18.95
C ASP A 151 -11.77 -10.86 18.58
N VAL A 152 -11.13 -11.12 17.42
CA VAL A 152 -10.87 -12.49 16.94
C VAL A 152 -9.39 -12.87 17.06
N PRO A 153 -9.08 -14.14 17.41
CA PRO A 153 -7.70 -14.56 17.68
C PRO A 153 -6.85 -14.78 16.41
N THR A 154 -7.49 -14.84 15.24
CA THR A 154 -6.82 -15.07 13.95
C THR A 154 -7.56 -14.33 12.84
N VAL A 155 -6.81 -13.81 11.87
CA VAL A 155 -7.38 -13.13 10.70
C VAL A 155 -8.35 -14.01 9.90
N TYR A 156 -8.24 -15.33 9.96
CA TYR A 156 -9.14 -16.23 9.24
C TYR A 156 -10.54 -16.32 9.86
N ASP A 157 -10.69 -15.97 11.14
CA ASP A 157 -11.97 -15.98 11.86
C ASP A 157 -12.70 -14.63 11.72
N LEU A 158 -12.11 -13.65 11.03
CA LEU A 158 -12.74 -12.38 10.72
C LEU A 158 -14.01 -12.58 9.91
N GLU A 159 -15.11 -11.93 10.30
CA GLU A 159 -16.28 -11.82 9.45
C GLU A 159 -16.02 -10.75 8.37
N TRP A 160 -15.94 -11.18 7.11
CA TRP A 160 -15.80 -10.30 5.94
C TRP A 160 -17.12 -9.60 5.62
N GLY A 161 -18.23 -10.31 5.80
CA GLY A 161 -19.58 -9.75 5.70
C GLY A 161 -20.64 -10.81 5.40
N ASN A 162 -21.87 -10.57 5.89
CA ASN A 162 -23.02 -11.46 5.70
C ASN A 162 -22.75 -12.93 6.13
N GLY A 163 -22.01 -13.13 7.21
CA GLY A 163 -21.64 -14.46 7.72
C GLY A 163 -20.55 -15.20 6.93
N VAL A 164 -19.90 -14.55 5.96
CA VAL A 164 -18.73 -15.12 5.27
C VAL A 164 -17.47 -14.77 6.07
N LEU A 165 -16.65 -15.77 6.37
CA LEU A 165 -15.37 -15.54 7.06
C LEU A 165 -14.27 -15.21 6.07
N TYR A 166 -13.26 -14.45 6.49
CA TYR A 166 -12.06 -14.16 5.73
C TYR A 166 -11.35 -15.46 5.31
N GLY A 167 -11.35 -16.46 6.21
CA GLY A 167 -10.82 -17.80 5.94
C GLY A 167 -11.51 -18.53 4.79
N ASP A 168 -12.81 -18.30 4.58
CA ASP A 168 -13.57 -18.94 3.50
C ASP A 168 -13.12 -18.43 2.12
N ILE A 169 -12.57 -17.21 2.06
CA ILE A 169 -12.18 -16.55 0.81
C ILE A 169 -10.67 -16.68 0.57
N PHE A 170 -9.85 -16.48 1.62
CA PHE A 170 -8.42 -16.24 1.45
C PHE A 170 -7.52 -17.35 1.97
N LYS A 171 -8.03 -18.33 2.75
CA LYS A 171 -7.16 -19.37 3.34
C LYS A 171 -6.59 -20.33 2.29
N GLU A 172 -7.40 -20.75 1.33
CA GLU A 172 -6.96 -21.60 0.22
C GLU A 172 -5.98 -20.86 -0.70
N PRO A 173 -6.28 -19.64 -1.19
CA PRO A 173 -5.30 -18.84 -1.93
C PRO A 173 -3.98 -18.58 -1.18
N GLU A 174 -4.02 -18.34 0.12
CA GLU A 174 -2.82 -18.17 0.95
C GLU A 174 -1.93 -19.41 0.91
N PHE A 175 -2.52 -20.60 1.03
CA PHE A 175 -1.81 -21.87 0.92
C PHE A 175 -1.20 -22.04 -0.48
N GLU A 176 -2.02 -21.88 -1.52
CA GLU A 176 -1.58 -22.06 -2.91
C GLU A 176 -0.47 -21.07 -3.31
N HIS A 177 -0.60 -19.80 -2.94
CA HIS A 177 0.42 -18.79 -3.22
C HIS A 177 1.71 -19.00 -2.44
N SER A 178 1.62 -19.47 -1.20
CA SER A 178 2.78 -19.86 -0.40
C SER A 178 3.51 -21.04 -1.05
N THR A 179 2.79 -22.12 -1.40
CA THR A 179 3.35 -23.28 -2.11
C THR A 179 3.95 -22.89 -3.47
N TYR A 180 3.29 -22.00 -4.21
CA TYR A 180 3.86 -21.48 -5.45
C TYR A 180 5.20 -20.79 -5.20
N SER A 181 5.23 -19.83 -4.28
CA SER A 181 6.37 -18.93 -4.10
C SER A 181 7.57 -19.59 -3.44
N PHE A 182 7.35 -20.60 -2.60
CA PHE A 182 8.43 -21.29 -1.87
C PHE A 182 8.84 -22.62 -2.49
N ASP A 183 7.89 -23.40 -3.02
CA ASP A 183 8.15 -24.81 -3.34
C ASP A 183 8.17 -25.09 -4.85
N THR A 184 7.38 -24.37 -5.66
CA THR A 184 7.13 -24.75 -7.06
C THR A 184 7.45 -23.67 -8.10
N SER A 185 7.85 -22.46 -7.69
CA SER A 185 8.15 -21.37 -8.62
C SER A 185 9.31 -21.69 -9.55
N ASP A 186 9.14 -21.43 -10.84
CA ASP A 186 10.19 -21.55 -11.85
C ASP A 186 11.12 -20.33 -11.81
N SER A 187 12.28 -20.51 -11.18
CA SER A 187 13.28 -19.44 -11.03
C SER A 187 13.89 -18.98 -12.36
N GLU A 188 14.01 -19.87 -13.35
CA GLU A 188 14.57 -19.52 -14.66
C GLU A 188 13.57 -18.66 -15.44
N MET A 189 12.29 -19.06 -15.45
CA MET A 189 11.21 -18.29 -16.06
C MET A 189 11.07 -16.91 -15.39
N LEU A 190 11.11 -16.83 -14.05
CA LEU A 190 11.02 -15.56 -13.33
C LEU A 190 12.19 -14.64 -13.64
N CYS A 191 13.43 -15.17 -13.67
CA CYS A 191 14.61 -14.41 -14.07
C CYS A 191 14.49 -13.89 -15.51
N ALA A 192 14.08 -14.74 -16.45
CA ALA A 192 13.88 -14.36 -17.84
C ALA A 192 12.82 -13.25 -17.98
N THR A 193 11.70 -13.38 -17.26
CA THR A 193 10.61 -12.39 -17.26
C THR A 193 11.07 -11.05 -16.71
N LEU A 194 11.86 -11.04 -15.63
CA LEU A 194 12.44 -9.82 -15.07
C LEU A 194 13.37 -9.14 -16.08
N MET A 195 14.23 -9.90 -16.76
CA MET A 195 15.15 -9.36 -17.77
C MET A 195 14.40 -8.77 -18.97
N ILE A 196 13.38 -9.45 -19.48
CA ILE A 196 12.53 -8.95 -20.58
C ILE A 196 11.83 -7.65 -20.16
N THR A 197 11.30 -7.61 -18.94
CA THR A 197 10.61 -6.42 -18.40
C THR A 197 11.57 -5.23 -18.28
N LYS A 198 12.77 -5.45 -17.74
CA LYS A 198 13.83 -4.43 -17.67
C LYS A 198 14.23 -3.94 -19.06
N LEU A 199 14.37 -4.84 -20.04
CA LEU A 199 14.70 -4.46 -21.43
C LEU A 199 13.63 -3.58 -22.06
N LYS A 200 12.35 -3.94 -21.90
CA LYS A 200 11.22 -3.12 -22.39
C LYS A 200 11.21 -1.72 -21.78
N LEU A 201 11.52 -1.59 -20.48
CA LEU A 201 11.58 -0.31 -19.77
C LEU A 201 12.83 0.51 -20.15
N SER A 202 13.95 -0.15 -20.43
CA SER A 202 15.20 0.51 -20.83
C SER A 202 15.20 1.03 -22.27
N ALA A 203 14.17 0.70 -23.05
CA ALA A 203 14.02 1.11 -24.44
C ALA A 203 13.52 2.57 -24.50
N PRO A 204 14.40 3.58 -24.72
CA PRO A 204 14.04 4.99 -24.56
C PRO A 204 12.98 5.42 -25.58
N TRP A 205 12.92 4.73 -26.71
CA TRP A 205 11.94 5.00 -27.76
C TRP A 205 10.51 4.74 -27.30
N LEU A 206 10.23 3.80 -26.38
CA LEU A 206 8.85 3.55 -25.94
C LEU A 206 8.30 4.72 -25.13
N ILE A 207 9.11 5.22 -24.18
CA ILE A 207 8.80 6.40 -23.34
C ILE A 207 8.79 7.66 -24.20
N THR A 208 9.80 7.86 -25.04
CA THR A 208 9.90 9.04 -25.92
C THR A 208 8.77 9.06 -26.95
N TRP A 209 8.39 7.91 -27.52
CA TRP A 209 7.27 7.79 -28.45
C TRP A 209 5.92 8.05 -27.78
N PHE A 210 5.73 7.59 -26.53
CA PHE A 210 4.52 7.89 -25.76
C PHE A 210 4.41 9.39 -25.43
N ILE A 211 5.49 10.01 -24.96
CA ILE A 211 5.54 11.45 -24.64
C ILE A 211 5.34 12.31 -25.90
N GLN A 212 5.97 11.95 -27.01
CA GLN A 212 5.83 12.66 -28.29
C GLN A 212 4.43 12.53 -28.92
N ARG A 213 3.66 11.48 -28.57
CA ARG A 213 2.28 11.32 -29.04
C ARG A 213 1.23 11.85 -28.07
N MET A 214 1.52 11.96 -26.78
CA MET A 214 0.63 12.66 -25.84
C MET A 214 0.69 14.18 -25.98
N THR A 215 1.81 14.74 -26.46
CA THR A 215 1.91 16.17 -26.84
C THR A 215 1.08 16.53 -28.09
N ILE A 216 0.44 15.57 -28.76
CA ILE A 216 -0.50 15.80 -29.86
C ILE A 216 -1.96 16.01 -29.35
N PHE A 217 -2.23 15.84 -28.05
CA PHE A 217 -3.56 16.06 -27.46
C PHE A 217 -3.89 17.53 -27.09
N GLU A 218 -3.12 18.52 -27.56
CA GLU A 218 -3.56 19.94 -27.56
C GLU A 218 -4.50 20.27 -28.74
N VAL A 219 -4.92 19.30 -29.57
CA VAL A 219 -5.75 19.56 -30.77
C VAL A 219 -7.25 19.26 -30.58
N ILE A 220 -7.73 18.87 -29.40
CA ILE A 220 -9.18 18.68 -29.16
C ILE A 220 -9.66 19.49 -27.94
N THR A 221 -9.54 20.80 -28.02
CA THR A 221 -10.36 21.77 -27.25
C THR A 221 -10.86 22.94 -28.09
N TYR A 222 -10.87 22.81 -29.41
CA TYR A 222 -11.53 23.75 -30.32
C TYR A 222 -12.31 23.00 -31.42
N VAL A 223 -13.39 22.31 -31.04
CA VAL A 223 -14.62 22.15 -31.84
C VAL A 223 -15.79 22.00 -30.88
#